data_AF-A0A7D9HV93-F1
#
_entry.id   AF-A0A7D9HV93-F1
#
_cell.length_a   1.000
_cell.length_b   1.000
_cell.length_c   1.000
_cell.angle_alpha   90.00
_cell.angle_beta   90.00
_cell.angle_gamma   90.00
#
_symmetry.space_group_name_H-M   'P 1'
#
loop_
_entity.id
_entity.type
_entity.pdbx_description
1 polymer ?
#
loop_
_entity_poly.entity_id
_entity_poly.type
_entity_poly.pdbx_seq_one_letter_code
_entity_poly.pdbx_strand_id
1 'polypeptide(L)'
;MSCKIFVVLAVLLTISKIGSALKCNRCHYQSTQPKDEQKCGSRTENCSTGYCYSVAYTRSDGISVVNRGCDDNANDRLCPDGAKTCERKTKETNLKSCVGICCSSDNCNNYTPNSAPGVMAAKFILCLMVIVGYFLA
;
A
#
# COMPACT_ATOMS: atom_id res chain seq x y z
N MET A 1 44.32 -38.40 33.35
CA MET A 1 43.93 -38.33 31.92
C MET A 1 42.41 -38.23 31.87
N SER A 2 41.85 -37.06 32.16
CA SER A 2 41.51 -36.00 31.20
C SER A 2 40.24 -36.33 30.41
N CYS A 3 39.12 -36.18 31.12
CA CYS A 3 37.76 -36.06 30.62
C CYS A 3 37.69 -34.86 29.65
N LYS A 4 37.35 -35.08 28.38
CA LYS A 4 37.07 -34.00 27.42
C LYS A 4 35.66 -34.17 26.90
N ILE A 5 34.73 -33.57 27.64
CA ILE A 5 33.37 -33.28 27.19
C ILE A 5 33.50 -32.33 26.00
N PHE A 6 33.28 -32.83 24.78
CA PHE A 6 33.09 -31.99 23.60
C PHE A 6 31.69 -31.39 23.67
N VAL A 7 31.52 -30.33 24.46
CA VAL A 7 30.41 -29.39 24.28
C VAL A 7 30.73 -28.59 23.03
N VAL A 8 30.39 -29.13 21.85
CA VAL A 8 30.30 -28.30 20.65
C VAL A 8 29.03 -27.49 20.81
N LEU A 9 29.22 -26.28 21.32
CA LEU A 9 28.24 -25.21 21.37
C LEU A 9 27.78 -24.95 19.93
N ALA A 10 26.71 -25.63 19.50
CA ALA A 10 25.97 -25.25 18.31
C ALA A 10 25.30 -23.90 18.64
N VAL A 11 26.07 -22.82 18.48
CA VAL A 11 25.55 -21.46 18.52
C VAL A 11 24.49 -21.40 17.43
N LEU A 12 23.24 -21.34 17.88
CA LEU A 12 22.06 -21.10 17.06
C LEU A 12 22.34 -19.90 16.15
N LEU A 13 22.64 -20.15 14.88
CA LEU A 13 22.39 -19.18 13.83
C LEU A 13 20.90 -19.28 13.47
N THR A 14 20.03 -18.87 14.40
CA THR A 14 18.71 -18.41 13.99
C THR A 14 18.94 -17.09 13.28
N ILE A 15 19.20 -17.17 11.98
CA ILE A 15 18.95 -16.07 11.07
C ILE A 15 17.44 -15.88 11.14
N SER A 16 16.98 -15.09 12.11
CA SER A 16 15.70 -14.42 12.00
C SER A 16 15.78 -13.70 10.67
N LYS A 17 14.99 -14.18 9.71
CA LYS A 17 14.74 -13.45 8.48
C LYS A 17 14.11 -12.15 8.92
N ILE A 18 14.93 -11.14 9.20
CA ILE A 18 14.50 -9.75 9.31
C ILE A 18 14.01 -9.45 7.91
N GLY A 19 12.75 -9.81 7.63
CA GLY A 19 12.08 -9.41 6.42
C GLY A 19 12.22 -7.90 6.37
N SER A 20 12.84 -7.39 5.33
CA SER A 20 12.98 -5.96 5.11
C SER A 20 11.61 -5.33 5.34
N ALA A 21 11.51 -4.40 6.30
CA ALA A 21 10.26 -3.72 6.58
C ALA A 21 9.73 -3.12 5.27
N LEU A 22 8.46 -3.39 4.96
CA LEU A 22 7.82 -2.90 3.74
C LEU A 22 7.92 -1.37 3.71
N LYS A 23 8.42 -0.79 2.62
CA LYS A 23 8.50 0.67 2.49
C LYS A 23 7.25 1.19 1.80
N CYS A 24 6.61 2.20 2.36
CA CYS A 24 5.44 2.83 1.73
C CYS A 24 5.63 4.33 1.57
N ASN A 25 5.02 4.91 0.55
CA ASN A 25 4.95 6.37 0.46
C ASN A 25 4.00 6.88 1.54
N ARG A 26 4.44 7.92 2.23
CA ARG A 26 3.66 8.64 3.24
C ARG A 26 3.28 10.00 2.71
N CYS A 27 1.98 10.29 2.76
CA CYS A 27 1.48 11.59 2.34
C CYS A 27 0.18 11.92 3.06
N HIS A 28 0.02 13.19 3.37
CA HIS A 28 -1.25 13.78 3.73
C HIS A 28 -1.38 15.08 2.93
N TYR A 29 -2.45 15.21 2.17
CA TYR A 29 -2.75 16.41 1.42
C TYR A 29 -4.25 16.70 1.48
N GLN A 30 -4.58 17.98 1.61
CA GLN A 30 -5.96 18.47 1.66
C GLN A 30 -6.06 19.73 0.80
N SER A 31 -7.02 19.77 -0.12
CA SER A 31 -7.25 20.94 -0.99
C SER A 31 -8.66 20.96 -1.55
N THR A 32 -9.07 22.12 -2.04
CA THR A 32 -10.27 22.31 -2.88
C THR A 32 -10.00 21.98 -4.35
N GLN A 33 -8.74 21.79 -4.75
CA GLN A 33 -8.35 21.40 -6.10
C GLN A 33 -8.69 19.93 -6.43
N PRO A 34 -8.89 19.59 -7.72
CA PRO A 34 -9.14 18.23 -8.18
C PRO A 34 -8.09 17.22 -7.69
N LYS A 35 -8.52 15.97 -7.43
CA LYS A 35 -7.69 14.92 -6.81
C LYS A 35 -6.46 14.53 -7.65
N ASP A 36 -6.56 14.66 -8.96
CA ASP A 36 -5.54 14.31 -9.95
C ASP A 36 -4.39 15.33 -10.03
N GLU A 37 -4.60 16.56 -9.57
CA GLU A 37 -3.54 17.58 -9.46
C GLU A 37 -2.77 17.51 -8.14
N GLN A 38 -3.18 16.63 -7.23
CA GLN A 38 -2.61 16.52 -5.88
C GLN A 38 -1.31 15.70 -5.91
N LYS A 39 -0.19 16.41 -6.00
CA LYS A 39 1.16 15.82 -5.96
C LYS A 39 1.62 15.62 -4.52
N CYS A 40 1.60 14.36 -4.07
CA CYS A 40 2.26 13.96 -2.83
C CYS A 40 3.79 14.02 -2.97
N GLY A 41 4.46 14.63 -2.00
CA GLY A 41 5.93 14.59 -1.91
C GLY A 41 6.43 13.16 -1.66
N SER A 42 7.66 12.86 -2.13
CA SER A 42 8.29 11.54 -2.07
C SER A 42 8.82 11.18 -0.67
N ARG A 43 7.99 11.29 0.37
CA ARG A 43 8.35 10.80 1.70
C ARG A 43 8.00 9.32 1.80
N THR A 44 8.92 8.54 2.35
CA THR A 44 8.75 7.10 2.55
C THR A 44 8.86 6.74 4.02
N GLU A 45 8.10 5.75 4.47
CA GLU A 45 8.15 5.19 5.83
C GLU A 45 8.30 3.68 5.78
N ASN A 46 8.88 3.09 6.84
CA ASN A 46 9.00 1.64 6.99
C ASN A 46 7.79 1.13 7.78
N CYS A 47 7.09 0.15 7.23
CA CYS A 47 5.88 -0.42 7.81
C CYS A 47 6.17 -1.71 8.56
N SER A 48 5.47 -1.87 9.68
CA SER A 48 5.51 -3.12 10.44
C SER A 48 4.55 -4.16 9.87
N THR A 49 3.52 -3.73 9.13
CA THR A 49 2.56 -4.60 8.44
C THR A 49 2.90 -4.81 6.97
N GLY A 50 2.19 -5.76 6.36
CA GLY A 50 2.39 -6.15 4.96
C GLY A 50 1.65 -5.30 3.91
N TYR A 51 1.06 -4.15 4.26
CA TYR A 51 0.32 -3.33 3.31
C TYR A 51 0.65 -1.84 3.37
N CYS A 52 0.86 -1.26 2.19
CA CYS A 52 0.69 0.15 1.93
C CYS A 52 -0.77 0.43 1.60
N TYR A 53 -1.27 1.60 2.00
CA TYR A 53 -2.56 2.10 1.57
C TYR A 53 -2.43 3.42 0.79
N SER A 54 -3.39 3.67 -0.09
CA SER A 54 -3.71 5.02 -0.57
C SER A 54 -5.22 5.21 -0.54
N VAL A 55 -5.67 6.33 0.03
CA VAL A 55 -7.07 6.70 0.08
C VAL A 55 -7.25 8.12 -0.41
N ALA A 56 -8.28 8.34 -1.22
CA ALA A 56 -8.67 9.65 -1.70
C ALA A 56 -10.17 9.85 -1.52
N TYR A 57 -10.57 10.87 -0.78
CA TYR A 57 -11.98 11.15 -0.50
C TYR A 57 -12.31 12.62 -0.68
N THR A 58 -13.59 12.91 -0.91
CA THR A 58 -14.11 14.28 -0.95
C THR A 58 -15.20 14.39 0.09
N ARG A 59 -15.09 15.38 0.95
CA ARG A 59 -16.09 15.70 1.96
C ARG A 59 -17.26 16.49 1.35
N SER A 60 -18.38 16.56 2.07
CA SER A 60 -19.55 17.34 1.64
C SER A 60 -19.28 18.84 1.46
N ASP A 61 -18.27 19.40 2.13
CA ASP A 61 -17.82 20.80 1.98
C ASP A 61 -16.96 21.04 0.71
N GLY A 62 -16.80 20.02 -0.14
CA GLY A 62 -16.04 20.10 -1.39
C GLY A 62 -14.54 19.89 -1.22
N ILE A 63 -14.04 19.71 0.01
CA ILE A 63 -12.62 19.50 0.26
C ILE A 63 -12.24 18.07 -0.06
N SER A 64 -11.21 17.92 -0.89
CA SER A 64 -10.61 16.65 -1.28
C SER A 64 -9.35 16.37 -0.47
N VAL A 65 -9.24 15.14 0.03
CA VAL A 65 -8.12 14.67 0.86
C VAL A 65 -7.51 13.44 0.22
N VAL A 66 -6.18 13.39 0.22
CA VAL A 66 -5.38 12.22 -0.19
C VAL A 66 -4.45 11.83 0.95
N ASN A 67 -4.57 10.58 1.38
CA ASN A 67 -3.69 9.98 2.39
C ASN A 67 -2.99 8.75 1.82
N ARG A 68 -1.73 8.58 2.18
CA ARG A 68 -0.89 7.43 1.87
C ARG A 68 -0.08 7.06 3.09
N GLY A 69 0.13 5.78 3.32
CA GLY A 69 1.03 5.32 4.37
C GLY A 69 0.97 3.81 4.61
N CYS A 70 1.48 3.41 5.77
CA CYS A 70 1.39 2.05 6.30
C CYS A 70 0.03 1.76 6.91
N ASP A 71 -0.53 0.57 6.65
CA ASP A 71 -1.75 0.10 7.32
C ASP A 71 -1.45 -0.58 8.68
N ASP A 72 -0.69 0.12 9.52
CA ASP A 72 -0.18 -0.40 10.79
C ASP A 72 -1.19 -0.27 11.95
N ASN A 73 -2.25 0.52 11.78
CA ASN A 73 -3.24 0.76 12.84
C ASN A 73 -4.40 -0.25 12.77
N ALA A 74 -4.48 -1.12 13.78
CA ALA A 74 -5.50 -2.18 13.86
C ALA A 74 -6.94 -1.65 13.93
N ASN A 75 -7.16 -0.47 14.52
CA ASN A 75 -8.51 0.08 14.76
C ASN A 75 -9.11 0.81 13.55
N ASP A 76 -8.26 1.26 12.63
CA ASP A 76 -8.65 2.02 11.43
C ASP A 76 -8.19 1.33 10.15
N ARG A 77 -8.04 0.00 10.23
CA ARG A 77 -7.43 -0.83 9.21
C ARG A 77 -8.16 -0.66 7.88
N LEU A 78 -7.47 -0.11 6.90
CA LEU A 78 -8.01 0.09 5.57
C LEU A 78 -7.84 -1.19 4.74
N CYS A 79 -6.74 -1.93 4.97
CA CYS A 79 -6.37 -3.09 4.19
C CYS A 79 -6.80 -4.41 4.87
N PRO A 80 -7.01 -5.48 4.10
CA PRO A 80 -6.81 -5.60 2.65
C PRO A 80 -7.93 -4.98 1.78
N ASP A 81 -9.10 -4.70 2.37
CA ASP A 81 -10.33 -4.37 1.64
C ASP A 81 -10.59 -2.85 1.56
N GLY A 82 -9.61 -2.09 1.06
CA GLY A 82 -9.66 -0.61 1.05
C GLY A 82 -10.88 -0.02 0.35
N ALA A 83 -11.35 -0.67 -0.72
CA ALA A 83 -12.54 -0.26 -1.45
C ALA A 83 -13.81 -0.39 -0.61
N LYS A 84 -14.02 -1.55 0.05
CA LYS A 84 -15.19 -1.79 0.90
C LYS A 84 -15.20 -0.86 2.10
N THR A 85 -14.04 -0.61 2.71
CA THR A 85 -13.91 0.35 3.81
C THR A 85 -14.33 1.76 3.39
N CYS A 86 -13.92 2.19 2.19
CA CYS A 86 -14.35 3.47 1.63
C CYS A 86 -15.85 3.52 1.31
N GLU A 87 -16.40 2.45 0.74
CA GLU A 87 -17.85 2.37 0.45
C GLU A 87 -18.66 2.50 1.74
N ARG A 88 -18.26 1.78 2.79
CA ARG A 88 -18.88 1.87 4.12
C ARG A 88 -18.78 3.29 4.70
N LYS A 89 -17.57 3.89 4.71
CA LYS A 89 -17.38 5.27 5.20
C LYS A 89 -18.21 6.28 4.42
N THR A 90 -18.39 6.09 3.11
CA THR A 90 -19.24 6.98 2.30
C THR A 90 -20.71 6.91 2.71
N LYS A 91 -21.20 5.74 3.17
CA LYS A 91 -22.58 5.58 3.66
C LYS A 91 -22.77 6.05 5.11
N GLU A 92 -21.74 5.91 5.94
CA GLU A 92 -21.81 6.18 7.38
C GLU A 92 -21.38 7.61 7.77
N THR A 93 -20.79 8.38 6.85
CA THR A 93 -20.19 9.70 7.16
C THR A 93 -20.48 10.76 6.08
N ASN A 94 -20.11 12.01 6.33
CA ASN A 94 -20.27 13.15 5.41
C ASN A 94 -19.27 13.16 4.24
N LEU A 95 -19.05 12.01 3.60
CA LEU A 95 -18.19 11.89 2.42
C LEU A 95 -19.06 11.82 1.16
N LYS A 96 -18.74 12.69 0.19
CA LYS A 96 -19.34 12.67 -1.15
C LYS A 96 -18.74 11.56 -2.03
N SER A 97 -17.46 11.24 -1.81
CA SER A 97 -16.78 10.13 -2.49
C SER A 97 -15.62 9.62 -1.63
N CYS A 98 -15.28 8.34 -1.76
CA CYS A 98 -14.10 7.72 -1.15
C CYS A 98 -13.60 6.61 -2.06
N VAL A 99 -12.30 6.57 -2.33
CA VAL A 99 -11.63 5.43 -2.98
C VAL A 99 -10.41 5.06 -2.17
N GLY A 100 -10.32 3.78 -1.79
CA GLY A 100 -9.21 3.22 -1.01
C GLY A 100 -8.61 2.04 -1.76
N ILE A 101 -7.29 1.98 -1.84
CA ILE A 101 -6.53 0.89 -2.47
C ILE A 101 -5.40 0.45 -1.54
N CYS A 102 -5.14 -0.85 -1.57
CA CYS A 102 -4.10 -1.51 -0.79
C CYS A 102 -3.15 -2.27 -1.70
N CYS A 103 -1.88 -2.33 -1.32
CA CYS A 103 -0.84 -3.06 -2.06
C CYS A 103 0.30 -3.45 -1.10
N SER A 104 1.12 -4.44 -1.46
CA SER A 104 2.07 -5.09 -0.54
C SER A 104 3.53 -5.10 -1.02
N SER A 105 3.87 -4.23 -1.97
CA SER A 105 5.24 -4.06 -2.48
C SER A 105 5.79 -2.66 -2.16
N ASP A 106 7.11 -2.54 -2.10
CA ASP A 106 7.77 -1.28 -1.75
C ASP A 106 7.28 -0.12 -2.63
N ASN A 107 6.83 0.96 -1.98
CA ASN A 107 6.36 2.21 -2.57
C ASN A 107 5.24 2.03 -3.61
N CYS A 108 4.48 0.94 -3.54
CA CYS A 108 3.40 0.63 -4.49
C CYS A 108 2.26 1.65 -4.48
N ASN A 109 2.09 2.38 -3.38
CA ASN A 109 1.07 3.41 -3.20
C ASN A 109 1.53 4.79 -3.72
N ASN A 110 2.37 4.85 -4.77
CA ASN A 110 2.94 6.10 -5.30
C ASN A 110 1.99 6.94 -6.16
N TYR A 111 0.73 6.54 -6.30
CA TYR A 111 -0.28 7.21 -7.12
C TYR A 111 -1.49 7.64 -6.30
N THR A 112 -2.26 8.60 -6.81
CA THR A 112 -3.52 9.01 -6.19
C THR A 112 -4.66 8.20 -6.82
N PRO A 113 -5.46 7.47 -6.04
CA PRO A 113 -6.61 6.76 -6.57
C PRO A 113 -7.67 7.76 -7.04
N ASN A 114 -8.08 7.66 -8.30
CA ASN A 114 -9.12 8.51 -8.86
C ASN A 114 -10.52 7.99 -8.52
N SER A 115 -11.46 8.92 -8.30
CA SER A 115 -12.86 8.68 -7.93
C SER A 115 -13.71 8.07 -9.04
N ALA A 116 -13.13 7.54 -10.12
CA ALA A 116 -13.91 6.88 -11.15
C ALA A 116 -14.26 5.47 -10.66
N PRO A 117 -15.53 5.17 -10.34
CA PRO A 117 -15.95 3.78 -10.19
C PRO A 117 -15.77 3.11 -11.56
N GLY A 118 -14.64 2.44 -11.78
CA GLY A 118 -14.47 1.59 -12.96
C GLY A 118 -13.19 1.71 -13.78
N VAL A 119 -12.16 2.48 -13.40
CA VAL A 119 -10.92 2.52 -14.21
C VAL A 119 -9.65 2.54 -13.36
N MET A 120 -9.35 1.43 -12.69
CA MET A 120 -7.97 0.96 -12.45
C MET A 120 -7.99 -0.57 -12.25
N ALA A 121 -8.73 -1.28 -13.09
CA ALA A 121 -8.32 -2.62 -13.49
C ALA A 121 -7.29 -2.44 -14.60
N ALA A 122 -6.18 -3.16 -14.53
CA ALA A 122 -5.16 -3.27 -15.57
C ALA A 122 -4.19 -2.07 -15.77
N LYS A 123 -3.35 -1.80 -14.75
CA LYS A 123 -1.90 -1.62 -15.01
C LYS A 123 -1.12 -2.92 -14.79
N PHE A 124 -1.80 -4.05 -14.84
CA PHE A 124 -1.22 -5.37 -15.03
C PHE A 124 -1.43 -5.76 -16.50
N ILE A 125 -0.34 -6.14 -17.18
CA ILE A 125 -0.29 -6.75 -18.52
C ILE A 125 -0.31 -5.76 -19.71
N LEU A 126 0.77 -4.98 -19.87
CA LEU A 126 1.27 -4.60 -21.20
C LEU A 126 2.77 -4.93 -21.35
N CYS A 127 3.20 -6.06 -20.78
CA CYS A 127 4.54 -6.63 -20.97
C CYS A 127 4.55 -8.12 -21.33
N LEU A 128 3.38 -8.75 -21.59
CA LEU A 128 3.29 -10.20 -21.83
C LEU A 128 2.76 -10.62 -23.21
N MET A 129 2.41 -9.68 -24.10
CA MET A 129 1.93 -10.00 -25.46
C MET A 129 2.91 -9.66 -26.59
N VAL A 130 4.18 -9.34 -26.29
CA VAL A 130 5.21 -9.16 -27.33
C VAL A 130 6.20 -10.34 -27.41
N ILE A 131 6.23 -11.24 -26.42
CA ILE A 131 7.23 -12.34 -26.40
C ILE A 131 6.70 -13.64 -27.05
N VAL A 132 5.39 -13.89 -27.08
CA VAL A 132 4.86 -15.13 -27.70
C VAL A 132 4.79 -15.03 -29.23
N GLY A 133 4.80 -13.81 -29.80
CA GLY A 133 4.79 -13.62 -31.25
C GLY A 133 6.15 -13.79 -31.95
N TYR A 134 7.26 -13.90 -31.21
CA TYR A 134 8.60 -13.99 -31.78
C TYR A 134 9.23 -15.40 -31.75
N PHE A 135 8.53 -16.40 -31.20
CA PHE A 135 9.00 -17.79 -31.18
C PHE A 135 8.22 -18.73 -32.10
N LEU A 136 7.30 -18.20 -32.91
CA LEU A 136 6.54 -18.98 -33.90
C LEU A 136 6.56 -18.34 -35.31
N ALA A 137 7.60 -17.54 -35.61
CA ALA A 137 7.92 -17.12 -36.97
C ALA A 137 9.34 -17.58 -37.33
#